data_AF-A0A6G0N5F6-F1
#
_entry.id   AF-A0A6G0N5F6-F1
#
_cell.length_a   1.000
_cell.length_b   1.000
_cell.length_c   1.000
_cell.angle_alpha   90.00
_cell.angle_beta   90.00
_cell.angle_gamma   90.00
#
_symmetry.space_group_name_H-M   'P 1'
#
loop_
_entity.id
_entity.type
_entity.pdbx_description
1 polymer ?
#
loop_
_entity_poly.entity_id
_entity_poly.type
_entity_poly.pdbx_seq_one_letter_code
_entity_poly.pdbx_strand_id
1 'polypeptide(L)'
;MFSRAFLQLDGDVPVNVAATAFADKIMALVGTMECATAYKLTWMMKQSARQARPGTSVHGSTSHCANCTRSLSRFSTLLLQRGGTCQICRRSFCGKCSVNKRISIGIGSEVMQKSMLFCLECLLEAKQVSAREVAVDQQKW
;
A
#
# COMPACT_ATOMS: atom_id res chain seq x y z
N MET A 1 13.91 3.10 1.50
CA MET A 1 14.31 3.92 0.34
C MET A 1 15.62 4.56 0.70
N PHE A 2 16.68 4.33 -0.07
CA PHE A 2 17.94 5.07 0.09
C PHE A 2 17.92 6.18 -0.96
N SER A 3 18.13 7.42 -0.53
CA SER A 3 18.19 8.58 -1.43
C SER A 3 19.42 9.40 -1.08
N ARG A 4 20.13 9.88 -2.10
CA ARG A 4 21.30 10.74 -1.99
C ARG A 4 21.14 11.86 -3.00
N ALA A 5 21.38 13.10 -2.57
CA ALA A 5 21.35 14.27 -3.44
C ALA A 5 22.52 15.19 -3.10
N PHE A 6 22.92 16.00 -4.08
CA PHE A 6 23.80 17.14 -3.86
C PHE A 6 22.94 18.40 -3.88
N LEU A 7 23.20 19.30 -2.94
CA LEU A 7 22.47 20.55 -2.82
C LEU A 7 23.45 21.69 -3.03
N GLN A 8 23.14 22.53 -3.98
CA GLN A 8 23.71 23.86 -4.07
C GLN A 8 22.62 24.82 -3.63
N LEU A 9 22.85 25.47 -2.49
CA LEU A 9 22.00 26.54 -2.01
C LEU A 9 22.77 27.83 -2.21
N ASP A 10 22.17 28.76 -2.95
CA ASP A 10 22.72 30.10 -3.09
C ASP A 10 22.35 30.93 -1.85
N GLY A 11 23.24 31.85 -1.46
CA GLY A 11 23.09 32.71 -0.27
C GLY A 11 23.79 32.18 1.00
N ASP A 12 23.59 32.87 2.12
CA ASP A 12 24.35 32.66 3.37
C ASP A 12 23.73 31.60 4.31
N VAL A 13 23.08 30.57 3.77
CA VAL A 13 22.50 29.51 4.61
C VAL A 13 23.60 28.56 5.10
N PRO A 14 23.77 28.37 6.42
CA PRO A 14 24.76 27.44 6.94
C PRO A 14 24.51 26.00 6.47
N VAL A 15 25.58 25.29 6.08
CA VAL A 15 25.52 23.94 5.49
C VAL A 15 24.78 22.94 6.38
N ASN A 16 24.91 23.04 7.70
CA ASN A 16 24.21 22.17 8.64
C ASN A 16 22.69 22.41 8.63
N VAL A 17 22.26 23.67 8.62
CA VAL A 17 20.84 24.05 8.56
C VAL A 17 20.23 23.58 7.25
N ALA A 18 20.94 23.84 6.14
CA ALA A 18 20.59 23.36 4.80
C ALA A 18 20.39 21.84 4.74
N ALA A 19 21.36 21.09 5.26
CA ALA A 19 21.33 19.62 5.26
C ALA A 19 20.17 19.08 6.09
N THR A 20 19.93 19.62 7.30
CA THR A 20 18.82 19.21 8.15
C THR A 20 17.48 19.50 7.51
N ALA A 21 17.28 20.72 6.99
CA ALA A 21 16.02 21.10 6.34
C ALA A 21 15.72 20.18 5.15
N PHE A 22 16.74 19.85 4.34
CA PHE A 22 16.55 18.95 3.21
C PHE A 22 16.26 17.51 3.62
N ALA A 23 16.93 16.99 4.65
CA ALA A 23 16.64 15.66 5.19
C ALA A 23 15.18 15.56 5.63
N ASP A 24 14.66 16.58 6.31
CA ASP A 24 13.25 16.65 6.71
C ASP A 24 12.31 16.65 5.49
N LYS A 25 12.65 17.39 4.42
CA LYS A 25 11.85 17.39 3.19
C LYS A 25 11.88 16.05 2.46
N ILE A 26 13.01 15.34 2.42
CA ILE A 26 13.05 13.98 1.88
C ILE A 26 12.15 13.06 2.70
N MET A 27 12.21 13.12 4.02
CA MET A 27 11.38 12.28 4.89
C MET A 27 9.88 12.58 4.69
N ALA A 28 9.53 13.86 4.56
CA ALA A 28 8.17 14.27 4.21
C ALA A 28 7.74 13.72 2.84
N LEU A 29 8.62 13.79 1.82
CA LEU A 29 8.36 13.22 0.50
C LEU A 29 8.08 11.72 0.58
N VAL A 30 8.86 10.95 1.35
CA VAL A 30 8.59 9.52 1.58
C VAL A 30 7.20 9.32 2.18
N GLY A 31 6.82 10.11 3.19
CA GLY A 31 5.48 10.08 3.76
C GLY A 31 4.39 10.35 2.71
N THR A 32 4.56 11.35 1.86
CA THR A 32 3.60 11.64 0.77
C THR A 32 3.49 10.49 -0.23
N MET A 33 4.59 9.80 -0.56
CA MET A 33 4.58 8.63 -1.44
C MET A 33 3.85 7.45 -0.82
N GLU A 34 4.00 7.23 0.48
CA GLU A 34 3.26 6.20 1.22
C GLU A 34 1.77 6.51 1.26
N CYS A 35 1.40 7.76 1.56
CA CYS A 35 0.01 8.22 1.49
C CYS A 35 -0.57 8.03 0.09
N ALA A 36 0.13 8.47 -0.95
CA ALA A 36 -0.32 8.30 -2.34
C ALA A 36 -0.54 6.81 -2.67
N THR A 37 0.37 5.93 -2.25
CA THR A 37 0.21 4.48 -2.43
C THR A 37 -1.04 3.97 -1.70
N ALA A 38 -1.31 4.41 -0.47
CA ALA A 38 -2.50 4.04 0.29
C ALA A 38 -3.81 4.52 -0.38
N TYR A 39 -3.83 5.73 -0.93
CA TYR A 39 -4.98 6.23 -1.71
C TYR A 39 -5.23 5.41 -2.97
N LYS A 40 -4.18 5.07 -3.71
CA LYS A 40 -4.28 4.23 -4.92
C LYS A 40 -4.77 2.81 -4.59
N LEU A 41 -4.26 2.21 -3.51
CA LEU A 41 -4.77 0.92 -3.01
C LEU A 41 -6.25 1.00 -2.65
N THR A 42 -6.67 2.07 -1.97
CA THR A 42 -8.09 2.30 -1.61
C THR A 42 -8.96 2.44 -2.86
N TRP A 43 -8.49 3.15 -3.87
CA TRP A 43 -9.16 3.28 -5.16
C TRP A 43 -9.30 1.93 -5.87
N MET A 44 -8.23 1.14 -5.97
CA MET A 44 -8.27 -0.21 -6.55
C MET A 44 -9.21 -1.15 -5.79
N MET A 45 -9.26 -1.09 -4.46
CA MET A 45 -10.22 -1.85 -3.65
C MET A 45 -11.67 -1.52 -3.99
N LYS A 46 -11.98 -0.23 -4.20
CA LYS A 46 -13.31 0.21 -4.61
C LYS A 46 -13.64 -0.28 -6.03
N GLN A 47 -12.68 -0.20 -6.95
CA GLN A 47 -12.86 -0.67 -8.32
C GLN A 47 -13.11 -2.18 -8.36
N SER A 48 -12.35 -2.97 -7.59
CA SER A 48 -12.56 -4.42 -7.52
C SER A 48 -13.91 -4.78 -6.88
N ALA A 49 -14.37 -4.02 -5.89
CA ALA A 49 -15.69 -4.20 -5.29
C ALA A 49 -16.83 -3.91 -6.29
N ARG A 50 -16.67 -2.93 -7.19
CA ARG A 50 -17.63 -2.65 -8.28
C ARG A 50 -17.68 -3.76 -9.33
N GLN A 51 -16.53 -4.38 -9.62
CA GLN A 51 -16.41 -5.44 -10.62
C GLN A 51 -16.83 -6.82 -10.07
N ALA A 52 -16.82 -7.00 -8.75
CA ALA A 52 -17.28 -8.22 -8.12
C ALA A 52 -18.79 -8.39 -8.34
N ARG A 53 -19.18 -9.34 -9.20
CA ARG A 53 -20.59 -9.72 -9.38
C ARG A 53 -21.15 -10.23 -8.04
N PRO A 54 -22.33 -9.73 -7.59
CA PRO A 54 -23.00 -10.29 -6.42
C PRO A 54 -23.31 -11.77 -6.70
N GLY A 55 -22.69 -12.67 -5.93
CA GLY A 55 -22.89 -14.14 -6.03
C GLY A 55 -21.63 -14.96 -6.29
N THR A 56 -20.54 -14.38 -6.80
CA THR A 56 -19.24 -15.07 -6.95
C THR A 56 -18.34 -14.81 -5.75
N SER A 57 -18.73 -15.27 -4.57
CA SER A 57 -17.79 -15.44 -3.47
C SER A 57 -16.88 -16.63 -3.82
N VAL A 58 -15.72 -16.37 -4.42
CA VAL A 58 -14.62 -17.35 -4.44
C VAL A 58 -14.08 -17.46 -3.02
N HIS A 59 -14.87 -18.04 -2.14
CA HIS A 59 -14.55 -18.38 -0.75
C HIS A 59 -13.88 -19.75 -0.72
N GLY A 60 -12.92 -19.98 -1.61
CA GLY A 60 -11.98 -21.08 -1.46
C GLY A 60 -10.85 -20.57 -0.59
N SER A 61 -10.81 -20.93 0.70
CA SER A 61 -9.57 -20.78 1.47
C SER A 61 -8.53 -21.67 0.79
N THR A 62 -7.75 -21.12 -0.14
CA THR A 62 -6.72 -21.90 -0.81
C THR A 62 -5.70 -22.30 0.25
N SER A 63 -5.46 -23.60 0.39
CA SER A 63 -4.46 -24.14 1.31
C SER A 63 -3.03 -23.74 0.93
N HIS A 64 -2.85 -23.04 -0.18
CA HIS A 64 -1.59 -22.63 -0.77
C HIS A 64 -1.59 -21.13 -1.12
N CYS A 65 -0.41 -20.51 -1.05
CA CYS A 65 -0.17 -19.15 -1.48
C CYS A 65 -0.42 -19.01 -2.98
N ALA A 66 -1.24 -18.05 -3.40
CA ALA A 66 -1.56 -17.83 -4.81
C ALA A 66 -0.37 -17.39 -5.66
N ASN A 67 0.72 -16.91 -5.04
CA ASN A 67 1.94 -16.51 -5.76
C ASN A 67 3.01 -17.60 -5.79
N CYS A 68 3.41 -18.10 -4.62
CA CYS A 68 4.55 -19.02 -4.50
C CYS A 68 4.15 -20.47 -4.24
N THR A 69 2.85 -20.80 -4.30
CA THR A 69 2.25 -22.12 -4.10
C THR A 69 2.59 -22.85 -2.81
N ARG A 70 3.35 -22.24 -1.89
CA ARG A 70 3.65 -22.81 -0.57
C ARG A 70 2.38 -22.98 0.26
N SER A 71 2.31 -24.08 1.00
CA SER A 71 1.20 -24.33 1.94
C SER A 71 1.07 -23.21 2.96
N LEU A 72 -0.17 -22.80 3.23
CA LEU A 72 -0.57 -21.83 4.25
C LEU A 72 -1.02 -22.51 5.56
N SER A 73 -0.65 -23.78 5.76
CA SER A 73 -1.03 -24.56 6.94
C SER A 73 -0.58 -23.86 8.24
N ARG A 74 -1.43 -23.98 9.29
CA ARG A 74 -1.29 -23.25 10.55
C ARG A 74 0.08 -23.42 11.22
N PHE A 75 0.73 -24.57 11.06
CA PHE A 75 2.04 -24.87 11.65
C PHE A 75 3.20 -24.13 10.98
N SER A 76 3.09 -23.77 9.69
CA SER A 76 4.12 -22.99 8.98
C SER A 76 4.10 -21.50 9.32
N THR A 77 3.00 -21.00 9.88
CA THR A 77 2.76 -19.57 10.16
C THR A 77 3.17 -19.11 11.56
N LEU A 78 3.63 -20.01 12.44
CA LEU A 78 4.11 -19.66 13.78
C LEU A 78 5.50 -19.00 13.77
N LEU A 79 6.29 -19.21 12.70
CA LEU A 79 7.66 -18.72 12.58
C LEU A 79 7.83 -17.60 11.53
N LEU A 80 6.80 -17.31 10.72
CA LEU A 80 6.84 -16.29 9.67
C LEU A 80 5.63 -15.35 9.79
N GLN A 81 5.79 -14.09 9.35
CA GLN A 81 4.71 -13.12 9.21
C GLN A 81 3.41 -13.79 8.72
N ARG A 82 2.33 -13.64 9.51
CA ARG A 82 1.03 -14.27 9.26
C ARG A 82 0.53 -13.82 7.88
N GLY A 83 0.40 -14.76 6.96
CA GLY A 83 -0.21 -14.51 5.66
C GLY A 83 -1.70 -14.17 5.80
N GLY A 84 -2.36 -13.93 4.67
CA GLY A 84 -3.79 -13.63 4.67
C GLY A 84 -4.34 -13.35 3.28
N THR A 85 -5.54 -12.79 3.24
CA THR A 85 -6.27 -12.51 2.01
C THR A 85 -6.01 -11.08 1.53
N CYS A 86 -5.62 -10.91 0.27
CA CYS A 86 -5.43 -9.59 -0.32
C CYS A 86 -6.77 -8.84 -0.44
N GLN A 87 -6.83 -7.58 -0.01
CA GLN A 87 -8.06 -6.78 -0.06
C GLN A 87 -8.53 -6.40 -1.48
N ILE A 88 -7.66 -6.50 -2.49
CA ILE A 88 -7.98 -6.17 -3.89
C ILE A 88 -8.40 -7.44 -4.65
N CYS A 89 -7.48 -8.39 -4.84
CA CYS A 89 -7.72 -9.58 -5.67
C CYS A 89 -8.38 -10.75 -4.92
N ARG A 90 -8.55 -10.65 -3.59
CA ARG A 90 -9.23 -11.62 -2.72
C ARG A 90 -8.63 -13.04 -2.67
N ARG A 91 -7.42 -13.25 -3.22
CA ARG A 91 -6.66 -14.51 -3.09
C ARG A 91 -5.84 -14.55 -1.79
N SER A 92 -5.42 -15.75 -1.37
CA SER A 92 -4.63 -15.96 -0.14
C SER A 92 -3.12 -15.98 -0.41
N PHE A 93 -2.33 -15.33 0.43
CA PHE A 93 -0.88 -15.17 0.29
C PHE A 93 -0.14 -15.43 1.59
N CYS A 94 1.08 -15.96 1.52
CA CYS A 94 1.97 -16.04 2.68
C CYS A 94 2.56 -14.66 3.02
N GLY A 95 3.13 -14.50 4.21
CA GLY A 95 3.71 -13.22 4.64
C GLY A 95 4.92 -12.74 3.83
N LYS A 96 5.56 -13.61 3.02
CA LYS A 96 6.62 -13.19 2.07
C LYS A 96 6.07 -12.63 0.75
N CYS A 97 4.84 -12.98 0.38
CA CYS A 97 4.19 -12.56 -0.86
C CYS A 97 3.11 -11.49 -0.62
N SER A 98 3.05 -10.96 0.60
CA SER A 98 2.09 -9.95 0.98
C SER A 98 2.71 -8.94 1.94
N VAL A 99 2.08 -7.78 2.04
CA VAL A 99 2.45 -6.71 2.96
C VAL A 99 1.21 -6.16 3.62
N ASN A 100 1.37 -5.69 4.86
CA ASN A 100 0.35 -4.90 5.54
C ASN A 100 0.60 -3.41 5.27
N LYS A 101 -0.46 -2.69 4.88
CA LYS A 101 -0.47 -1.24 4.70
C LYS A 101 -1.54 -0.62 5.57
N ARG A 102 -1.21 0.52 6.20
CA ARG A 102 -2.17 1.33 6.94
C ARG A 102 -2.98 2.13 5.94
N ILE A 103 -4.29 1.90 5.92
CA ILE A 103 -5.24 2.59 5.07
C ILE A 103 -6.10 3.48 5.97
N SER A 104 -6.19 4.77 5.62
CA SER A 104 -7.10 5.70 6.29
C SER A 104 -8.52 5.48 5.80
N ILE A 105 -9.46 5.35 6.74
CA ILE A 105 -10.89 5.15 6.48
C ILE A 105 -11.65 6.25 7.21
N GLY A 106 -12.47 7.00 6.46
CA GLY A 106 -13.41 7.96 7.05
C GLY A 106 -14.66 7.25 7.57
N ILE A 107 -15.06 7.54 8.80
CA ILE A 107 -16.32 7.11 9.43
C ILE A 107 -16.97 8.36 10.02
N GLY A 108 -17.97 8.89 9.31
CA GLY A 108 -18.56 10.18 9.66
C GLY A 108 -17.51 11.30 9.63
N SER A 109 -17.33 11.99 10.74
CA SER A 109 -16.32 13.04 10.93
C SER A 109 -14.95 12.52 11.39
N GLU A 110 -14.82 11.22 11.68
CA GLU A 110 -13.58 10.62 12.16
C GLU A 110 -12.79 9.94 11.05
N VAL A 111 -11.47 9.96 11.17
CA VAL A 111 -10.56 9.21 10.29
C VAL A 111 -9.79 8.21 11.14
N MET A 112 -9.94 6.92 10.85
CA MET A 112 -9.19 5.86 11.50
C MET A 112 -8.24 5.17 10.52
N GLN A 113 -7.11 4.66 11.02
CA GLN A 113 -6.18 3.86 10.22
C GLN A 113 -6.37 2.37 10.50
N LYS A 114 -6.60 1.60 9.44
CA LYS A 114 -6.70 0.14 9.51
C LYS A 114 -5.54 -0.52 8.79
N SER A 115 -4.90 -1.48 9.46
CA SER A 115 -3.91 -2.36 8.83
C SER A 115 -4.62 -3.35 7.91
N MET A 116 -4.28 -3.35 6.62
CA MET A 116 -4.86 -4.19 5.59
C MET A 116 -3.78 -4.91 4.79
N LEU A 117 -4.05 -6.17 4.42
CA LEU A 117 -3.11 -7.01 3.68
C LEU A 117 -3.31 -6.88 2.17
N PHE A 118 -2.20 -6.69 1.45
CA PHE A 118 -2.14 -6.64 -0.01
C PHE A 118 -1.06 -7.59 -0.52
N CYS A 119 -1.32 -8.30 -1.63
CA CYS A 119 -0.24 -9.05 -2.28
C CYS A 119 0.76 -8.08 -2.93
N LEU A 120 1.98 -8.57 -3.19
CA LEU A 120 3.02 -7.76 -3.81
C LEU A 120 2.63 -7.28 -5.21
N GLU A 121 1.89 -8.09 -5.97
CA GLU A 121 1.43 -7.74 -7.32
C GLU A 121 0.50 -6.52 -7.31
N CYS A 122 -0.61 -6.57 -6.56
CA CYS A 122 -1.51 -5.41 -6.44
C CYS A 122 -0.83 -4.18 -5.83
N LEU A 123 0.16 -4.36 -4.94
CA LEU A 123 0.94 -3.24 -4.42
C LEU A 123 1.79 -2.59 -5.51
N LEU A 124 2.46 -3.39 -6.34
CA LEU A 124 3.30 -2.90 -7.43
C LEU A 124 2.45 -2.21 -8.49
N GLU A 125 1.30 -2.79 -8.84
CA GLU A 125 0.31 -2.18 -9.71
C GLU A 125 -0.15 -0.81 -9.16
N ALA A 126 -0.55 -0.75 -7.88
CA ALA A 126 -0.92 0.51 -7.24
C ALA A 126 0.18 1.58 -7.32
N LYS A 127 1.45 1.20 -7.26
CA LYS A 127 2.56 2.15 -7.41
C LYS A 127 2.67 2.71 -8.84
N GLN A 128 2.31 1.92 -9.85
CA GLN A 128 2.37 2.30 -11.27
C GLN A 128 1.12 3.07 -11.75
N VAL A 129 -0.03 2.92 -11.07
CA VAL A 129 -1.26 3.67 -11.43
C VAL A 129 -1.01 5.18 -11.40
N SER A 130 -1.56 5.90 -12.40
CA SER A 130 -1.46 7.35 -12.48
C SER A 130 -2.16 8.03 -11.29
N ALA A 131 -1.43 8.89 -10.56
CA ALA A 131 -2.04 9.66 -9.47
C ALA A 131 -3.12 10.62 -9.98
N ARG A 132 -2.94 11.16 -11.20
CA ARG A 132 -3.91 12.06 -11.83
C ARG A 132 -5.21 11.34 -12.14
N GLU A 133 -5.13 10.15 -12.71
CA GLU A 133 -6.31 9.34 -13.03
C GLU A 133 -7.12 9.02 -11.78
N VAL A 134 -6.45 8.58 -10.72
CA VAL A 134 -7.10 8.28 -9.43
C VAL A 134 -7.76 9.53 -8.84
N ALA A 135 -7.10 10.69 -8.89
CA ALA A 135 -7.67 11.93 -8.40
C ALA A 135 -8.91 12.36 -9.19
N VAL A 136 -8.87 12.27 -10.52
CA VAL A 136 -10.01 12.59 -11.39
C VAL A 136 -11.18 11.63 -11.16
N ASP A 137 -10.91 10.32 -11.02
CA ASP A 137 -11.98 9.37 -10.74
C ASP A 137 -12.58 9.61 -9.36
N GLN A 138 -11.77 9.95 -8.34
CA GLN A 138 -12.26 10.27 -6.99
C GLN A 138 -13.13 11.53 -6.90
N GLN A 139 -13.04 12.46 -7.85
CA GLN A 139 -13.91 13.64 -7.91
C GLN A 139 -15.32 13.35 -8.41
N LYS A 140 -15.56 12.20 -9.06
CA LYS A 140 -16.89 11.79 -9.56
C LYS A 140 -17.77 11.19 -8.46
N TRP A 141 -17.42 11.45 -7.21
CA TRP A 141 -18.02 10.88 -6.01
C TRP A 141 -18.40 12.01 -5.06
#